data_AF-A0A2S6H4I7-F1
#
_entry.id   AF-A0A2S6H4I7-F1
#
_cell.length_a   1.000
_cell.length_b   1.000
_cell.length_c   1.000
_cell.angle_alpha   90.00
_cell.angle_beta   90.00
_cell.angle_gamma   90.00
#
_symmetry.space_group_name_H-M   'P 1'
#
loop_
_entity.id
_entity.type
_entity.pdbx_description
1 polymer ?
#
loop_
_entity_poly.entity_id
_entity_poly.type
_entity_poly.pdbx_seq_one_letter_code
_entity_poly.pdbx_strand_id
1 'polypeptide(L)'
;MKTYFKNVLSVFCLLVSTSLLIASPSFAGTPENYLMWQMPASGVSFPIYVYNNGSQVGYLYGTTQQAFAGAYDPQSTTASYQLYYQNGGVWYSCSIALANGSLNGSATTCPGAVINAPVTTSNVYTIALGTTAWPSASTSPVNPVNTDYGKRRITFINDTKYSMIQIGEHCTVSVNPNNPNCVNKENLFQIQKGKSKILTIDNAKKEGANFPAGLNSAAFTVTAYKNKAGKIVKTGGYGAGENPYATKIESTSLPVNTSNGIQTPTGATNFDVSAVDGYNFNVIAYPESPTYCTYTVPPENSNVLGAGLYSKDKPLAQLTGLLASLCKNSSQLPTTTGADAWNLTISKGGEFQGCMSPCTYATKNSGVGSPTANQFCCAGSFGGSPQACDQPVGTLGANNSTYVTNLQPPVSTHVYRFAYDDAIGDFACPAETNFVIKFVSVEAL
;
A
#
# COMPACT_ATOMS: atom_id res chain seq x y z
N MET A 1 32.87 -4.78 -66.25
CA MET A 1 33.26 -6.12 -66.76
C MET A 1 34.55 -6.51 -66.03
N LYS A 2 34.55 -7.67 -65.36
CA LYS A 2 35.68 -8.44 -64.79
C LYS A 2 36.54 -7.77 -63.68
N THR A 3 36.44 -8.14 -62.40
CA THR A 3 36.71 -9.39 -61.64
C THR A 3 38.14 -9.54 -61.09
N TYR A 4 38.21 -9.59 -59.74
CA TYR A 4 38.97 -10.49 -58.82
C TYR A 4 40.54 -10.54 -58.89
N PHE A 5 41.35 -10.93 -57.89
CA PHE A 5 41.28 -12.03 -56.90
C PHE A 5 42.30 -11.88 -55.72
N LYS A 6 41.84 -12.25 -54.50
CA LYS A 6 42.45 -12.96 -53.33
C LYS A 6 43.91 -12.78 -52.85
N ASN A 7 44.08 -12.65 -51.51
CA ASN A 7 44.55 -13.71 -50.56
C ASN A 7 44.42 -13.18 -49.10
N VAL A 8 43.55 -13.71 -48.24
CA VAL A 8 43.68 -14.87 -47.32
C VAL A 8 44.85 -14.77 -46.33
N LEU A 9 44.54 -14.45 -45.06
CA LEU A 9 45.12 -15.14 -43.91
C LEU A 9 44.15 -15.12 -42.71
N SER A 10 43.84 -16.31 -42.24
CA SER A 10 42.92 -16.63 -41.15
C SER A 10 43.60 -16.45 -39.78
N VAL A 11 42.92 -15.85 -38.81
CA VAL A 11 43.18 -16.10 -37.39
C VAL A 11 41.83 -16.27 -36.68
N PHE A 12 41.62 -17.50 -36.22
CA PHE A 12 40.56 -17.91 -35.30
C PHE A 12 40.77 -17.20 -33.95
N CYS A 13 39.75 -16.54 -33.42
CA CYS A 13 39.67 -16.22 -32.01
C CYS A 13 38.34 -16.77 -31.47
N LEU A 14 38.45 -17.81 -30.63
CA LEU A 14 37.35 -18.39 -29.87
C LEU A 14 36.76 -17.30 -28.95
N LEU A 15 35.55 -16.85 -29.26
CA LEU A 15 34.73 -16.10 -28.30
C LEU A 15 34.01 -17.12 -27.42
N VAL A 16 34.55 -17.30 -26.23
CA VAL A 16 33.91 -17.99 -25.11
C VAL A 16 32.66 -17.20 -24.75
N SER A 17 31.48 -17.78 -25.01
CA SER A 17 30.20 -17.30 -24.50
C SER A 17 30.19 -17.44 -22.98
N THR A 18 30.63 -16.39 -22.28
CA THR A 18 30.27 -16.18 -20.88
C THR A 18 28.80 -15.82 -20.80
N SER A 19 28.00 -16.81 -20.45
CA SER A 19 26.62 -16.65 -19.98
C SER A 19 26.59 -15.61 -18.86
N LEU A 20 26.11 -14.40 -19.16
CA LEU A 20 25.65 -13.48 -18.13
C LEU A 20 24.39 -14.10 -17.49
N LEU A 21 24.59 -14.80 -16.39
CA LEU A 21 23.55 -14.94 -15.38
C LEU A 21 23.27 -13.52 -14.86
N ILE A 22 22.21 -12.90 -15.36
CA ILE A 22 21.61 -11.72 -14.76
C ILE A 22 21.09 -12.21 -13.41
N ALA A 23 21.90 -12.07 -12.37
CA ALA A 23 21.43 -12.14 -11.00
C ALA A 23 20.41 -11.01 -10.84
N SER A 24 19.15 -11.39 -10.66
CA SER A 24 18.10 -10.48 -10.21
C SER A 24 18.64 -9.69 -9.01
N PRO A 25 18.46 -8.37 -8.93
CA PRO A 25 18.52 -7.72 -7.64
C PRO A 25 17.31 -8.23 -6.88
N SER A 26 17.47 -9.31 -6.11
CA SER A 26 16.71 -9.43 -4.89
C SER A 26 17.10 -8.19 -4.08
N PHE A 27 16.12 -7.37 -3.73
CA PHE A 27 16.28 -6.47 -2.59
C PHE A 27 16.38 -7.34 -1.33
N ALA A 28 17.47 -8.09 -1.21
CA ALA A 28 17.90 -8.79 -0.02
C ALA A 28 18.90 -7.88 0.70
N GLY A 29 18.44 -6.68 1.09
CA GLY A 29 18.95 -6.14 2.34
C GLY A 29 18.65 -7.18 3.40
N THR A 30 19.55 -7.41 4.35
CA THR A 30 19.22 -8.17 5.57
C THR A 30 17.83 -7.74 6.05
N PRO A 31 16.87 -8.67 6.29
CA PRO A 31 15.52 -8.28 6.65
C PRO A 31 15.59 -7.38 7.88
N GLU A 32 15.24 -6.11 7.70
CA GLU A 32 15.13 -5.17 8.81
C GLU A 32 14.03 -5.71 9.72
N ASN A 33 14.38 -5.97 10.99
CA ASN A 33 13.37 -6.29 11.97
C ASN A 33 12.83 -5.01 12.58
N TYR A 34 11.60 -5.07 13.08
CA TYR A 34 10.93 -3.95 13.72
C TYR A 34 10.41 -4.37 15.08
N LEU A 35 10.38 -3.42 16.02
CA LEU A 35 9.87 -3.66 17.37
C LEU A 35 8.53 -2.94 17.54
N MET A 36 7.49 -3.73 17.80
CA MET A 36 6.12 -3.25 17.96
C MET A 36 5.69 -3.27 19.43
N TRP A 37 4.89 -2.30 19.83
CA TRP A 37 4.25 -2.25 21.14
C TRP A 37 3.07 -3.22 21.19
N GLN A 38 3.01 -4.06 22.22
CA GLN A 38 1.84 -4.89 22.53
C GLN A 38 1.33 -4.55 23.92
N MET A 39 0.32 -3.69 23.96
CA MET A 39 -0.24 -3.18 25.21
C MET A 39 -1.25 -4.16 25.84
N PRO A 40 -1.30 -4.26 27.17
CA PRO A 40 -2.19 -5.18 27.87
C PRO A 40 -3.65 -4.68 27.80
N ALA A 41 -4.59 -5.61 27.78
CA ALA A 41 -6.03 -5.31 27.77
C ALA A 41 -6.57 -4.77 29.11
N SER A 42 -5.78 -4.85 30.17
CA SER A 42 -6.15 -4.41 31.51
C SER A 42 -4.92 -3.92 32.28
N GLY A 43 -5.16 -3.27 33.43
CA GLY A 43 -4.11 -2.73 34.30
C GLY A 43 -3.66 -1.32 33.95
N VAL A 44 -3.75 -0.93 32.68
CA VAL A 44 -3.42 0.42 32.18
C VAL A 44 -4.66 1.10 31.60
N SER A 45 -4.60 2.42 31.45
CA SER A 45 -5.62 3.20 30.75
C SER A 45 -5.03 3.80 29.47
N PHE A 46 -5.89 4.01 28.47
CA PHE A 46 -5.51 4.69 27.23
C PHE A 46 -6.01 6.14 27.26
N PRO A 47 -5.29 7.09 26.63
CA PRO A 47 -4.08 6.87 25.84
C PRO A 47 -2.81 6.68 26.69
N ILE A 48 -1.82 6.00 26.10
CA ILE A 48 -0.46 5.90 26.63
C ILE A 48 0.46 6.79 25.79
N TYR A 49 1.20 7.69 26.44
CA TYR A 49 2.19 8.55 25.80
C TYR A 49 3.57 7.91 25.95
N VAL A 50 4.30 7.79 24.83
CA VAL A 50 5.63 7.17 24.80
C VAL A 50 6.67 8.25 24.58
N TYR A 51 7.68 8.30 25.45
CA TYR A 51 8.77 9.26 25.41
C TYR A 51 10.10 8.54 25.21
N ASN A 52 10.99 9.14 24.43
CA ASN A 52 12.39 8.74 24.31
C ASN A 52 13.24 10.00 24.53
N ASN A 53 14.21 9.93 25.46
CA ASN A 53 15.06 11.06 25.82
C ASN A 53 14.29 12.36 26.14
N GLY A 54 13.17 12.25 26.86
CA GLY A 54 12.34 13.39 27.27
C GLY A 54 11.44 13.98 26.19
N SER A 55 11.51 13.50 24.95
CA SER A 55 10.61 13.90 23.86
C SER A 55 9.53 12.84 23.65
N GLN A 56 8.28 13.26 23.46
CA GLN A 56 7.21 12.34 23.08
C GLN A 56 7.47 11.83 21.65
N VAL A 57 7.56 10.51 21.50
CA VAL A 57 7.81 9.82 20.22
C VAL A 57 6.65 8.93 19.79
N GLY A 58 5.64 8.74 20.64
CA GLY A 58 4.49 7.92 20.31
C GLY A 58 3.26 8.24 21.17
N TYR A 59 2.11 7.81 20.65
CA TYR A 59 0.79 7.91 21.27
C TYR A 59 0.05 6.62 20.98
N LEU A 60 -0.30 5.88 22.04
CA LEU A 60 -1.02 4.62 21.93
C LEU A 60 -2.46 4.84 22.38
N TYR A 61 -3.44 4.61 21.51
CA TYR A 61 -4.86 4.89 21.78
C TYR A 61 -5.68 3.65 22.16
N GLY A 62 -5.13 2.45 22.00
CA GLY A 62 -5.82 1.22 22.34
C GLY A 62 -4.94 -0.02 22.17
N THR A 63 -5.46 -1.17 22.59
CA THR A 63 -4.77 -2.45 22.51
C THR A 63 -4.66 -3.03 21.10
N THR A 64 -5.55 -2.61 20.20
CA THR A 64 -5.59 -3.09 18.81
C THR A 64 -4.72 -2.25 17.88
N GLN A 65 -4.11 -1.17 18.38
CA GLN A 65 -3.24 -0.32 17.58
C GLN A 65 -1.93 -1.03 17.28
N GLN A 66 -1.54 -1.01 16.01
CA GLN A 66 -0.21 -1.41 15.57
C GLN A 66 0.70 -0.19 15.64
N ALA A 67 1.58 -0.14 16.64
CA ALA A 67 2.48 0.98 16.89
C ALA A 67 3.91 0.48 17.09
N PHE A 68 4.87 1.11 16.42
CA PHE A 68 6.26 0.67 16.41
C PHE A 68 7.15 1.56 17.28
N ALA A 69 8.02 0.94 18.05
CA ALA A 69 9.12 1.61 18.74
C ALA A 69 10.24 2.01 17.75
N GLY A 70 10.41 1.22 16.69
CA GLY A 70 11.33 1.53 15.60
C GLY A 70 11.91 0.29 14.92
N ALA A 71 12.96 0.51 14.11
CA ALA A 71 13.82 -0.56 13.63
C ALA A 71 14.53 -1.25 14.80
N TYR A 72 14.79 -2.54 14.65
CA TYR A 72 15.28 -3.39 15.73
C TYR A 72 16.27 -4.42 15.23
N ASP A 73 17.39 -4.49 15.92
CA ASP A 73 18.38 -5.56 15.86
C ASP A 73 18.44 -6.24 17.24
N PRO A 74 18.09 -7.54 17.33
CA PRO A 74 18.13 -8.30 18.58
C PRO A 74 19.52 -8.45 19.19
N GLN A 75 20.59 -8.07 18.48
CA GLN A 75 21.97 -8.18 18.96
C GLN A 75 22.57 -6.85 19.41
N SER A 76 22.04 -5.72 18.92
CA SER A 76 22.72 -4.42 19.10
C SER A 76 21.82 -3.28 19.57
N THR A 77 20.49 -3.42 19.51
CA THR A 77 19.58 -2.30 19.81
C THR A 77 19.69 -1.84 21.26
N THR A 78 19.99 -0.55 21.45
CA THR A 78 20.00 0.09 22.76
C THR A 78 19.06 1.30 22.70
N ALA A 79 18.07 1.32 23.58
CA ALA A 79 17.03 2.35 23.59
C ALA A 79 16.42 2.46 25.00
N SER A 80 15.84 3.62 25.32
CA SER A 80 15.09 3.82 26.56
C SER A 80 13.80 4.55 26.26
N TYR A 81 12.69 3.97 26.72
CA TYR A 81 11.35 4.52 26.55
C TYR A 81 10.70 4.71 27.91
N GLN A 82 10.09 5.87 28.11
CA GLN A 82 9.24 6.13 29.26
C GLN A 82 7.79 6.20 28.79
N LEU A 83 6.93 5.42 29.41
CA LEU A 83 5.51 5.34 29.07
C LEU A 83 4.70 5.96 30.19
N TYR A 84 3.65 6.71 29.83
CA TYR A 84 2.74 7.37 30.77
C TYR A 84 1.29 7.16 30.38
N TYR A 85 0.42 6.95 31.36
CA TYR A 85 -1.04 7.10 31.19
C TYR A 85 -1.63 7.81 32.40
N GLN A 86 -2.85 8.33 32.24
CA GLN A 86 -3.60 8.97 33.30
C GLN A 86 -4.86 8.16 33.64
N ASN A 87 -5.13 7.99 34.94
CA ASN A 87 -6.39 7.42 35.42
C ASN A 87 -6.85 8.19 36.66
N GLY A 88 -8.10 8.68 36.66
CA GLY A 88 -8.66 9.46 37.77
C GLY A 88 -7.86 10.75 38.09
N GLY A 89 -7.23 11.36 37.08
CA GLY A 89 -6.37 12.54 37.24
C GLY A 89 -4.95 12.24 37.73
N VAL A 90 -4.66 11.01 38.14
CA VAL A 90 -3.33 10.57 38.59
C VAL A 90 -2.53 10.03 37.40
N TRP A 91 -1.27 10.45 37.28
CA TRP A 91 -0.34 9.93 36.29
C TRP A 91 0.33 8.66 36.79
N TYR A 92 0.45 7.69 35.91
CA TYR A 92 1.13 6.43 36.10
C TYR A 92 2.22 6.29 35.06
N SER A 93 3.32 5.63 35.41
CA SER A 93 4.45 5.53 34.50
C SER A 93 5.26 4.26 34.68
N CYS A 94 5.90 3.83 33.60
CA CYS A 94 6.94 2.82 33.65
C CYS A 94 7.96 3.04 32.53
N SER A 95 9.08 2.34 32.62
CA SER A 95 10.23 2.47 31.71
C SER A 95 10.53 1.13 31.05
N ILE A 96 10.82 1.15 29.76
CA ILE A 96 11.42 0.05 29.01
C ILE A 96 12.83 0.47 28.63
N ALA A 97 13.83 -0.31 29.00
CA ALA A 97 15.21 -0.08 28.60
C ALA A 97 15.72 -1.33 27.86
N LEU A 98 16.33 -1.10 26.70
CA LEU A 98 16.97 -2.12 25.88
C LEU A 98 18.49 -1.97 25.98
N ALA A 99 19.19 -3.09 26.14
CA ALA A 99 20.63 -3.18 26.02
C ALA A 99 20.98 -4.40 25.18
N ASN A 100 21.66 -4.18 24.04
CA ASN A 100 22.02 -5.23 23.08
C ASN A 100 20.80 -6.08 22.66
N GLY A 101 19.70 -5.41 22.31
CA GLY A 101 18.44 -6.01 21.91
C GLY A 101 17.60 -6.61 23.04
N SER A 102 18.15 -6.85 24.22
CA SER A 102 17.42 -7.47 25.34
C SER A 102 16.89 -6.43 26.32
N LEU A 103 15.84 -6.77 27.08
CA LEU A 103 15.39 -5.94 28.20
C LEU A 103 16.52 -5.82 29.25
N ASN A 104 16.90 -4.59 29.56
CA ASN A 104 17.77 -4.30 30.68
C ASN A 104 16.94 -4.36 31.97
N GLY A 105 17.03 -5.49 32.68
CA GLY A 105 16.26 -5.74 33.91
C GLY A 105 16.55 -4.79 35.07
N SER A 106 17.68 -4.06 35.04
CA SER A 106 18.00 -3.06 36.07
C SER A 106 17.36 -1.69 35.82
N ALA A 107 17.00 -1.40 34.57
CA ALA A 107 16.45 -0.11 34.15
C ALA A 107 14.99 -0.20 33.64
N THR A 108 14.53 -1.40 33.32
CA THR A 108 13.13 -1.67 32.95
C THR A 108 12.28 -1.75 34.21
N THR A 109 11.25 -0.91 34.28
CA THR A 109 10.31 -0.85 35.41
C THR A 109 8.88 -1.25 35.03
N CYS A 110 8.59 -1.41 33.73
CA CYS A 110 7.28 -1.89 33.28
C CYS A 110 7.02 -3.34 33.75
N PRO A 111 6.00 -3.57 34.59
CA PRO A 111 5.74 -4.89 35.14
C PRO A 111 5.46 -5.92 34.05
N GLY A 112 6.11 -7.09 34.15
CA GLY A 112 5.89 -8.21 33.23
C GLY A 112 6.30 -7.95 31.78
N ALA A 113 7.13 -6.93 31.52
CA ALA A 113 7.62 -6.66 30.19
C ALA A 113 8.47 -7.83 29.65
N VAL A 114 8.20 -8.23 28.41
CA VAL A 114 8.97 -9.24 27.66
C VAL A 114 9.12 -8.82 26.21
N ILE A 115 10.17 -9.32 25.55
CA ILE A 115 10.31 -9.21 24.10
C ILE A 115 10.03 -10.58 23.50
N ASN A 116 9.02 -10.66 22.64
CA ASN A 116 8.71 -11.87 21.89
C ASN A 116 9.38 -11.82 20.53
N ALA A 117 10.02 -12.93 20.16
CA ALA A 117 10.53 -13.12 18.82
C ALA A 117 9.37 -13.21 17.81
N PRO A 118 9.58 -12.79 16.56
CA PRO A 118 8.62 -12.99 15.50
C PRO A 118 8.33 -14.48 15.32
N VAL A 119 7.10 -14.80 14.90
CA VAL A 119 6.81 -16.12 14.34
C VAL A 119 7.63 -16.33 13.06
N THR A 120 7.83 -17.59 12.64
CA THR A 120 8.53 -17.92 11.39
C THR A 120 8.00 -17.08 10.23
N THR A 121 8.91 -16.54 9.40
CA THR A 121 8.70 -15.62 8.26
C THR A 121 8.27 -14.18 8.57
N SER A 122 7.93 -13.83 9.82
CA SER A 122 7.73 -12.44 10.23
C SER A 122 9.06 -11.75 10.57
N ASN A 123 9.08 -10.42 10.47
CA ASN A 123 10.16 -9.54 10.92
C ASN A 123 9.74 -8.64 12.10
N VAL A 124 8.60 -8.92 12.75
CA VAL A 124 8.04 -8.09 13.82
C VAL A 124 8.27 -8.74 15.18
N TYR A 125 9.17 -8.14 15.97
CA TYR A 125 9.29 -8.41 17.40
C TYR A 125 8.24 -7.61 18.16
N THR A 126 7.79 -8.11 19.32
CA THR A 126 6.87 -7.34 20.18
C THR A 126 7.44 -7.10 21.56
N ILE A 127 7.35 -5.86 22.06
CA ILE A 127 7.44 -5.57 23.50
C ILE A 127 6.04 -5.75 24.07
N ALA A 128 5.80 -6.88 24.73
CA ALA A 128 4.56 -7.13 25.46
C ALA A 128 4.71 -6.70 26.91
N LEU A 129 3.73 -5.95 27.43
CA LEU A 129 3.68 -5.56 28.84
C LEU A 129 2.66 -6.41 29.62
N GLY A 130 2.94 -6.64 30.90
CA GLY A 130 2.04 -7.38 31.78
C GLY A 130 0.77 -6.58 32.13
N THR A 131 -0.24 -7.27 32.65
CA THR A 131 -1.54 -6.69 33.04
C THR A 131 -1.55 -6.01 34.40
N THR A 132 -0.39 -5.93 35.07
CA THR A 132 -0.25 -5.25 36.35
C THR A 132 -0.21 -3.74 36.14
N ALA A 133 -1.02 -3.00 36.91
CA ALA A 133 -1.02 -1.55 36.88
C ALA A 133 0.36 -0.98 37.18
N TRP A 134 0.72 0.11 36.50
CA TRP A 134 2.00 0.78 36.71
C TRP A 134 1.98 1.55 38.03
N PRO A 135 3.14 1.81 38.65
CA PRO A 135 3.19 2.70 39.80
C PRO A 135 2.83 4.14 39.41
N SER A 136 2.34 4.92 40.38
CA SER A 136 2.13 6.36 40.19
C SER A 136 3.44 7.02 39.79
N ALA A 137 3.37 7.91 38.81
CA ALA A 137 4.52 8.65 38.33
C ALA A 137 4.99 9.64 39.41
N SER A 138 6.29 9.65 39.70
CA SER A 138 6.89 10.65 40.58
C SER A 138 6.86 12.06 39.96
N THR A 139 6.86 12.12 38.63
CA THR A 139 6.75 13.35 37.84
C THR A 139 5.73 13.16 36.73
N SER A 140 4.85 14.13 36.54
CA SER A 140 3.94 14.14 35.38
C SER A 140 4.73 14.34 34.09
N PRO A 141 4.29 13.76 32.96
CA PRO A 141 4.92 14.02 31.67
C PRO A 141 4.77 15.51 31.31
N VAL A 142 5.82 16.08 30.70
CA VAL A 142 5.81 17.47 30.28
C VAL A 142 5.05 17.60 28.97
N ASN A 143 3.97 18.38 28.96
CA ASN A 143 3.17 18.71 27.77
C ASN A 143 2.79 17.49 26.91
N PRO A 144 2.10 16.47 27.46
CA PRO A 144 1.61 15.36 26.65
C PRO A 144 0.73 15.88 25.51
N VAL A 145 1.03 15.46 24.29
CA VAL A 145 0.34 15.88 23.08
C VAL A 145 -0.50 14.73 22.56
N ASN A 146 -1.81 14.94 22.39
CA ASN A 146 -2.65 13.98 21.69
C ASN A 146 -2.34 13.99 20.20
N THR A 147 -2.37 12.82 19.56
CA THR A 147 -2.37 12.75 18.09
C THR A 147 -3.63 13.44 17.56
N ASP A 148 -3.45 14.39 16.65
CA ASP A 148 -4.53 15.11 15.98
C ASP A 148 -4.89 14.40 14.67
N TYR A 149 -5.96 13.60 14.73
CA TYR A 149 -6.46 12.89 13.54
C TYR A 149 -7.29 13.79 12.62
N GLY A 150 -7.63 15.02 13.02
CA GLY A 150 -8.36 15.98 12.19
C GLY A 150 -7.56 16.50 10.98
N LYS A 151 -6.29 16.11 10.85
CA LYS A 151 -5.38 16.51 9.77
C LYS A 151 -5.14 15.42 8.72
N ARG A 152 -5.81 14.26 8.84
CA ARG A 152 -5.67 13.15 7.88
C ARG A 152 -5.98 13.62 6.46
N ARG A 153 -5.08 13.34 5.52
CA ARG A 153 -5.18 13.80 4.13
C ARG A 153 -4.47 12.89 3.13
N ILE A 154 -4.91 12.98 1.88
CA ILE A 154 -4.25 12.39 0.71
C ILE A 154 -3.86 13.53 -0.23
N THR A 155 -2.59 13.57 -0.65
CA THR A 155 -2.08 14.57 -1.60
C THR A 155 -1.85 13.92 -2.96
N PHE A 156 -2.59 14.35 -3.97
CA PHE A 156 -2.42 13.91 -5.35
C PHE A 156 -1.51 14.88 -6.10
N ILE A 157 -0.52 14.37 -6.84
CA ILE A 157 0.46 15.15 -7.60
C ILE A 157 0.43 14.72 -9.06
N ASN A 158 0.33 15.68 -9.99
CA ASN A 158 0.52 15.44 -11.41
C ASN A 158 1.97 15.74 -11.80
N ASP A 159 2.81 14.70 -11.85
CA ASP A 159 4.17 14.76 -12.41
C ASP A 159 4.26 14.01 -13.74
N THR A 160 3.17 14.05 -14.50
CA THR A 160 3.10 13.41 -15.82
C THR A 160 3.51 14.40 -16.91
N LYS A 161 3.64 13.90 -18.14
CA LYS A 161 3.83 14.72 -19.33
C LYS A 161 2.60 15.53 -19.72
N TYR A 162 1.42 15.19 -19.19
CA TYR A 162 0.16 15.84 -19.53
C TYR A 162 0.02 17.15 -18.75
N SER A 163 -0.38 18.21 -19.46
CA SER A 163 -0.58 19.54 -18.86
C SER A 163 -1.65 19.54 -17.77
N MET A 164 -2.59 18.59 -17.82
CA MET A 164 -3.61 18.36 -16.80
C MET A 164 -3.98 16.88 -16.76
N ILE A 165 -4.23 16.37 -15.56
CA ILE A 165 -4.96 15.12 -15.33
C ILE A 165 -6.21 15.41 -14.50
N GLN A 166 -7.23 14.59 -14.66
CA GLN A 166 -8.46 14.60 -13.87
C GLN A 166 -8.51 13.31 -13.06
N ILE A 167 -8.74 13.43 -11.75
CA ILE A 167 -8.93 12.32 -10.84
C ILE A 167 -10.42 12.20 -10.55
N GLY A 168 -10.93 10.97 -10.52
CA GLY A 168 -12.28 10.65 -10.07
C GLY A 168 -12.27 9.70 -8.89
N GLU A 169 -13.22 9.90 -7.99
CA GLU A 169 -13.50 9.04 -6.85
C GLU A 169 -14.56 7.99 -7.21
N HIS A 170 -14.41 6.78 -6.67
CA HIS A 170 -15.37 5.67 -6.68
C HIS A 170 -15.71 5.35 -5.23
N CYS A 171 -16.99 5.38 -4.85
CA CYS A 171 -17.45 4.91 -3.55
C CYS A 171 -18.03 3.49 -3.69
N THR A 172 -17.68 2.60 -2.78
CA THR A 172 -17.92 1.14 -2.85
C THR A 172 -19.34 0.67 -2.58
N VAL A 173 -20.33 1.56 -2.47
CA VAL A 173 -21.73 1.15 -2.67
C VAL A 173 -22.07 1.38 -4.14
N SER A 174 -21.83 0.34 -4.93
CA SER A 174 -22.28 0.10 -6.30
C SER A 174 -22.19 1.28 -7.27
N VAL A 175 -21.18 1.26 -8.16
CA VAL A 175 -21.22 1.76 -9.55
C VAL A 175 -22.26 2.85 -9.81
N ASN A 176 -22.12 4.01 -9.19
CA ASN A 176 -23.00 5.14 -9.47
C ASN A 176 -22.33 6.48 -9.10
N PRO A 177 -22.04 7.37 -10.07
CA PRO A 177 -21.60 8.73 -9.78
C PRO A 177 -22.65 9.59 -9.05
N ASN A 178 -23.88 9.08 -8.85
CA ASN A 178 -24.97 9.72 -8.12
C ASN A 178 -25.24 9.09 -6.74
N ASN A 179 -24.30 8.35 -6.15
CA ASN A 179 -24.53 7.77 -4.82
C ASN A 179 -24.61 8.89 -3.75
N PRO A 180 -25.76 9.08 -3.06
CA PRO A 180 -25.90 10.08 -2.00
C PRO A 180 -25.03 9.79 -0.76
N ASN A 181 -24.41 8.60 -0.67
CA ASN A 181 -23.44 8.22 0.36
C ASN A 181 -21.99 8.58 -0.02
N CYS A 182 -21.71 9.05 -1.25
CA CYS A 182 -20.46 9.76 -1.52
C CYS A 182 -20.57 11.14 -0.87
N VAL A 183 -20.05 11.26 0.35
CA VAL A 183 -20.19 12.47 1.18
C VAL A 183 -19.38 13.65 0.59
N ASN A 184 -18.43 13.39 -0.32
CA ASN A 184 -17.66 14.44 -1.00
C ASN A 184 -18.30 14.88 -2.31
N LYS A 185 -18.57 16.18 -2.44
CA LYS A 185 -19.04 16.82 -3.70
C LYS A 185 -17.89 17.07 -4.70
N GLU A 186 -16.67 16.62 -4.40
CA GLU A 186 -15.47 16.74 -5.25
C GLU A 186 -15.21 15.46 -6.09
N ASN A 187 -16.25 14.76 -6.55
CA ASN A 187 -16.16 13.49 -7.29
C ASN A 187 -15.21 13.50 -8.50
N LEU A 188 -14.90 14.69 -9.03
CA LEU A 188 -13.92 14.89 -10.08
C LEU A 188 -13.12 16.17 -9.84
N PHE A 189 -11.80 16.07 -9.76
CA PHE A 189 -10.92 17.23 -9.63
C PHE A 189 -9.75 17.18 -10.63
N GLN A 190 -9.29 18.35 -11.05
CA GLN A 190 -8.20 18.50 -12.01
C GLN A 190 -6.91 18.92 -11.32
N ILE A 191 -5.79 18.40 -11.79
CA ILE A 191 -4.46 18.72 -11.32
C ILE A 191 -3.60 19.13 -12.53
N GLN A 192 -3.15 20.38 -12.53
CA GLN A 192 -2.22 20.87 -13.56
C GLN A 192 -0.83 20.24 -13.37
N LYS A 193 -0.05 20.13 -14.45
CA LYS A 193 1.32 19.61 -14.40
C LYS A 193 2.17 20.35 -13.36
N GLY A 194 2.90 19.60 -12.54
CA GLY A 194 3.74 20.12 -11.47
C GLY A 194 2.97 20.71 -10.28
N LYS A 195 1.65 20.52 -10.21
CA LYS A 195 0.79 20.96 -9.10
C LYS A 195 0.27 19.75 -8.33
N SER A 196 -0.28 20.04 -7.15
CA SER A 196 -0.92 19.07 -6.28
C SER A 196 -2.35 19.49 -5.92
N LYS A 197 -3.15 18.52 -5.49
CA LYS A 197 -4.46 18.71 -4.85
C LYS A 197 -4.47 17.89 -3.57
N ILE A 198 -4.94 18.50 -2.49
CA ILE A 198 -5.08 17.85 -1.19
C ILE A 198 -6.55 17.49 -1.00
N LEU A 199 -6.82 16.21 -0.76
CA LEU A 199 -8.08 15.70 -0.24
C LEU A 199 -7.95 15.58 1.27
N THR A 200 -8.77 16.32 2.01
CA THR A 200 -8.82 16.20 3.48
C THR A 200 -9.84 15.13 3.84
N ILE A 201 -9.46 14.17 4.69
CA ILE A 201 -10.31 13.05 5.12
C ILE A 201 -11.26 13.51 6.21
N ASP A 202 -10.74 14.12 7.28
CA ASP A 202 -11.55 14.66 8.37
C ASP A 202 -11.63 16.18 8.29
N ASN A 203 -12.84 16.72 8.38
CA ASN A 203 -13.00 18.17 8.38
C ASN A 203 -12.51 18.75 9.72
N ALA A 204 -11.33 19.37 9.70
CA ALA A 204 -10.64 20.01 10.83
C ALA A 204 -11.44 21.09 11.59
N LYS A 205 -12.67 21.42 11.17
CA LYS A 205 -13.40 22.62 11.64
C LYS A 205 -14.20 22.47 12.93
N LYS A 206 -14.23 21.31 13.60
CA LYS A 206 -14.92 21.19 14.90
C LYS A 206 -14.24 20.21 15.86
N GLU A 207 -13.33 20.74 16.65
CA GLU A 207 -12.92 20.12 17.91
C GLU A 207 -14.18 19.82 18.75
N GLY A 208 -14.34 18.58 19.23
CA GLY A 208 -15.50 18.17 20.04
C GLY A 208 -16.80 17.85 19.28
N ALA A 209 -16.80 17.84 17.94
CA ALA A 209 -17.88 17.23 17.15
C ALA A 209 -17.44 15.87 16.58
N ASN A 210 -18.39 14.95 16.39
CA ASN A 210 -18.14 13.73 15.61
C ASN A 210 -17.55 14.13 14.24
N PHE A 211 -16.30 13.73 13.97
CA PHE A 211 -15.70 13.92 12.64
C PHE A 211 -16.54 13.15 11.61
N PRO A 212 -16.84 13.72 10.44
CA PRO A 212 -17.62 13.00 9.43
C PRO A 212 -16.88 11.71 9.01
N ALA A 213 -17.50 10.57 9.34
CA ALA A 213 -17.44 9.22 8.74
C ALA A 213 -16.10 8.56 8.33
N GLY A 214 -14.95 9.22 8.44
CA GLY A 214 -13.71 8.73 7.81
C GLY A 214 -13.85 8.64 6.28
N LEU A 215 -12.93 7.92 5.65
CA LEU A 215 -12.97 7.54 4.24
C LEU A 215 -13.15 6.02 4.18
N ASN A 216 -14.37 5.53 3.99
CA ASN A 216 -14.64 4.09 4.01
C ASN A 216 -14.56 3.50 2.59
N SER A 217 -13.51 2.71 2.31
CA SER A 217 -13.32 1.99 1.04
C SER A 217 -13.51 2.87 -0.20
N ALA A 218 -12.83 4.02 -0.23
CA ALA A 218 -12.83 4.90 -1.39
C ALA A 218 -11.71 4.50 -2.34
N ALA A 219 -11.98 4.56 -3.65
CA ALA A 219 -10.97 4.36 -4.68
C ALA A 219 -10.85 5.59 -5.58
N PHE A 220 -9.64 5.92 -6.01
CA PHE A 220 -9.36 7.05 -6.90
C PHE A 220 -8.68 6.57 -8.16
N THR A 221 -9.05 7.14 -9.31
CA THR A 221 -8.41 6.82 -10.60
C THR A 221 -8.22 8.07 -11.45
N VAL A 222 -7.26 8.03 -12.39
CA VAL A 222 -7.18 9.05 -13.45
C VAL A 222 -8.28 8.76 -14.47
N THR A 223 -9.18 9.73 -14.68
CA THR A 223 -10.37 9.59 -15.53
C THR A 223 -10.27 10.38 -16.83
N ALA A 224 -9.40 11.39 -16.87
CA ALA A 224 -9.08 12.11 -18.10
C ALA A 224 -7.71 12.79 -18.02
N TYR A 225 -7.17 13.18 -19.17
CA TYR A 225 -5.99 14.03 -19.26
C TYR A 225 -6.04 14.95 -20.48
N LYS A 226 -5.21 15.99 -20.48
CA LYS A 226 -5.06 16.90 -21.63
C LYS A 226 -3.85 16.50 -22.47
N ASN A 227 -4.10 16.04 -23.69
CA ASN A 227 -3.04 15.58 -24.61
C ASN A 227 -2.22 16.76 -25.18
N LYS A 228 -1.20 16.46 -26.01
CA LYS A 228 -0.31 17.48 -26.61
C LYS A 228 -1.07 18.51 -27.47
N ALA A 229 -2.18 18.11 -28.09
CA ALA A 229 -3.03 19.00 -28.88
C ALA A 229 -4.00 19.84 -28.03
N GLY A 230 -3.90 19.75 -26.70
CA GLY A 230 -4.78 20.47 -25.78
C GLY A 230 -6.19 19.89 -25.67
N LYS A 231 -6.46 18.69 -26.21
CA LYS A 231 -7.76 18.04 -26.13
C LYS A 231 -7.86 17.20 -24.86
N ILE A 232 -9.04 17.21 -24.23
CA ILE A 232 -9.36 16.32 -23.11
C ILE A 232 -9.62 14.92 -23.67
N VAL A 233 -8.86 13.94 -23.18
CA VAL A 233 -9.00 12.53 -23.50
C VAL A 233 -9.50 11.82 -22.25
N LYS A 234 -10.69 11.21 -22.32
CA LYS A 234 -11.23 10.35 -21.26
C LYS A 234 -10.51 9.00 -21.26
N THR A 235 -10.21 8.47 -20.09
CA THR A 235 -9.52 7.19 -19.87
C THR A 235 -10.06 6.48 -18.61
N GLY A 236 -9.63 5.25 -18.38
CA GLY A 236 -9.89 4.50 -17.17
C GLY A 236 -11.29 3.87 -17.06
N GLY A 237 -12.18 4.14 -18.01
CA GLY A 237 -13.52 3.54 -18.03
C GLY A 237 -14.43 4.04 -16.91
N TYR A 238 -14.30 5.32 -16.53
CA TYR A 238 -15.04 5.94 -15.42
C TYR A 238 -16.52 6.23 -15.75
N GLY A 239 -16.90 6.28 -17.04
CA GLY A 239 -18.26 6.63 -17.44
C GLY A 239 -19.29 5.55 -17.09
N ALA A 240 -20.55 5.96 -16.93
CA ALA A 240 -21.65 5.02 -16.76
C ALA A 240 -21.73 4.04 -17.94
N GLY A 241 -21.76 2.75 -17.65
CA GLY A 241 -21.77 1.68 -18.66
C GLY A 241 -20.42 1.44 -19.34
N GLU A 242 -19.35 2.14 -18.95
CA GLU A 242 -17.99 1.82 -19.38
C GLU A 242 -17.42 0.67 -18.53
N ASN A 243 -16.46 -0.08 -19.10
CA ASN A 243 -15.73 -1.11 -18.36
C ASN A 243 -14.44 -0.49 -17.79
N PRO A 244 -14.15 -0.61 -16.49
CA PRO A 244 -13.01 0.04 -15.86
C PRO A 244 -11.68 -0.57 -16.34
N TYR A 245 -10.67 0.26 -16.58
CA TYR A 245 -9.30 -0.18 -16.91
C TYR A 245 -8.27 0.80 -16.33
N ALA A 246 -8.33 1.02 -15.03
CA ALA A 246 -7.56 2.06 -14.39
C ALA A 246 -6.76 1.52 -13.22
N THR A 247 -5.60 2.12 -13.00
CA THR A 247 -4.87 1.97 -11.75
C THR A 247 -5.68 2.66 -10.66
N LYS A 248 -6.12 1.89 -9.68
CA LYS A 248 -6.89 2.35 -8.52
C LYS A 248 -5.94 2.65 -7.37
N ILE A 249 -6.23 3.73 -6.66
CA ILE A 249 -5.66 4.01 -5.35
C ILE A 249 -6.80 3.83 -4.36
N GLU A 250 -6.73 2.80 -3.52
CA GLU A 250 -7.80 2.46 -2.59
C GLU A 250 -7.35 2.80 -1.18
N SER A 251 -8.25 3.41 -0.41
CA SER A 251 -7.95 3.79 0.97
C SER A 251 -9.17 3.66 1.86
N THR A 252 -8.94 3.07 3.02
CA THR A 252 -9.92 3.00 4.10
C THR A 252 -9.31 3.64 5.34
N SER A 253 -9.77 4.85 5.67
CA SER A 253 -9.46 5.55 6.91
C SER A 253 -10.71 5.57 7.77
N LEU A 254 -10.77 4.74 8.82
CA LEU A 254 -11.99 4.63 9.62
C LEU A 254 -12.29 5.91 10.44
N PRO A 255 -13.55 6.08 10.91
CA PRO A 255 -13.90 7.19 11.80
C PRO A 255 -13.05 7.27 13.06
N VAL A 256 -12.94 8.48 13.60
CA VAL A 256 -12.26 8.75 14.87
C VAL A 256 -13.31 9.18 15.90
N ASN A 257 -13.41 8.40 16.98
CA ASN A 257 -14.29 8.73 18.10
C ASN A 257 -13.61 9.76 19.00
N THR A 258 -14.37 10.71 19.52
CA THR A 258 -13.89 11.66 20.52
C THR A 258 -14.68 11.49 21.81
N SER A 259 -14.00 11.24 22.93
CA SER A 259 -14.59 11.17 24.26
C SER A 259 -13.70 11.90 25.25
N ASN A 260 -14.26 12.86 26.00
CA ASN A 260 -13.52 13.69 26.96
C ASN A 260 -12.24 14.35 26.37
N GLY A 261 -12.28 14.76 25.10
CA GLY A 261 -11.13 15.37 24.40
C GLY A 261 -10.06 14.38 23.90
N ILE A 262 -10.23 13.08 24.17
CA ILE A 262 -9.36 12.01 23.67
C ILE A 262 -9.91 11.51 22.33
N GLN A 263 -9.04 11.46 21.32
CA GLN A 263 -9.35 10.91 20.00
C GLN A 263 -8.86 9.45 19.91
N THR A 264 -9.77 8.57 19.49
CA THR A 264 -9.54 7.12 19.35
C THR A 264 -10.05 6.64 17.99
N PRO A 265 -9.14 6.38 17.04
CA PRO A 265 -9.48 5.73 15.78
C PRO A 265 -10.04 4.32 16.03
N THR A 266 -10.98 3.88 15.20
CA THR A 266 -11.54 2.51 15.29
C THR A 266 -10.63 1.46 14.66
N GLY A 267 -9.57 1.85 13.97
CA GLY A 267 -8.57 0.95 13.40
C GLY A 267 -7.46 1.70 12.66
N ALA A 268 -6.56 0.93 12.06
CA ALA A 268 -5.52 1.43 11.16
C ALA A 268 -6.13 2.04 9.88
N THR A 269 -5.30 2.78 9.14
CA THR A 269 -5.63 3.17 7.77
C THR A 269 -5.13 2.10 6.81
N ASN A 270 -6.05 1.45 6.10
CA ASN A 270 -5.68 0.55 5.01
C ASN A 270 -5.48 1.34 3.72
N PHE A 271 -4.45 0.97 2.97
CA PHE A 271 -4.07 1.65 1.76
C PHE A 271 -3.45 0.67 0.77
N ASP A 272 -3.92 0.73 -0.48
CA ASP A 272 -3.38 -0.09 -1.54
C ASP A 272 -3.41 0.63 -2.91
N VAL A 273 -2.60 0.10 -3.82
CA VAL A 273 -2.66 0.42 -5.24
C VAL A 273 -3.04 -0.84 -5.98
N SER A 274 -4.00 -0.74 -6.89
CA SER A 274 -4.61 -1.87 -7.53
C SER A 274 -4.64 -1.74 -9.04
N ALA A 275 -4.21 -2.80 -9.71
CA ALA A 275 -4.30 -3.06 -11.13
C ALA A 275 -5.27 -4.22 -11.42
N VAL A 276 -6.14 -4.58 -10.48
CA VAL A 276 -7.14 -5.66 -10.60
C VAL A 276 -8.10 -5.41 -11.76
N ASP A 277 -8.47 -4.15 -11.99
CA ASP A 277 -9.32 -3.74 -13.13
C ASP A 277 -8.52 -3.48 -14.41
N GLY A 278 -7.19 -3.43 -14.33
CA GLY A 278 -6.33 -2.93 -15.39
C GLY A 278 -5.46 -1.76 -14.93
N TYR A 279 -4.86 -1.06 -15.89
CA TYR A 279 -4.06 0.12 -15.61
C TYR A 279 -4.14 1.15 -16.73
N ASN A 280 -3.91 2.42 -16.39
CA ASN A 280 -3.86 3.52 -17.36
C ASN A 280 -2.76 4.55 -17.08
N PHE A 281 -2.33 4.72 -15.82
CA PHE A 281 -1.33 5.69 -15.40
C PHE A 281 -0.32 5.06 -14.45
N ASN A 282 0.95 5.46 -14.57
CA ASN A 282 1.94 5.07 -13.58
C ASN A 282 1.70 5.83 -12.28
N VAL A 283 1.94 5.17 -11.15
CA VAL A 283 1.76 5.75 -9.82
C VAL A 283 2.91 5.36 -8.91
N ILE A 284 3.27 6.28 -8.03
CA ILE A 284 4.11 6.03 -6.87
C ILE A 284 3.33 6.55 -5.66
N ALA A 285 3.07 5.70 -4.69
CA ALA A 285 2.34 6.02 -3.47
C ALA A 285 3.24 5.81 -2.25
N TYR A 286 3.26 6.79 -1.35
CA TYR A 286 4.09 6.75 -0.14
C TYR A 286 3.47 7.60 0.97
N PRO A 287 3.78 7.30 2.25
CA PRO A 287 3.38 8.16 3.34
C PRO A 287 4.14 9.50 3.30
N GLU A 288 3.47 10.60 3.66
CA GLU A 288 4.03 11.96 3.63
C GLU A 288 5.27 12.11 4.54
N SER A 289 5.32 11.34 5.62
CA SER A 289 6.48 11.19 6.51
C SER A 289 6.87 9.71 6.62
N PRO A 290 8.14 9.38 6.93
CA PRO A 290 8.54 8.00 7.17
C PRO A 290 7.62 7.31 8.17
N THR A 291 6.98 6.22 7.76
CA THR A 291 5.91 5.57 8.51
C THR A 291 6.08 4.06 8.46
N TYR A 292 5.93 3.41 9.61
CA TYR A 292 5.86 1.95 9.68
C TYR A 292 4.47 1.50 9.26
N CYS A 293 4.38 0.69 8.21
CA CYS A 293 3.14 0.04 7.82
C CYS A 293 3.34 -1.47 7.84
N THR A 294 2.26 -2.19 8.09
CA THR A 294 2.25 -3.64 8.13
C THR A 294 1.60 -4.23 6.90
N TYR A 295 1.99 -5.46 6.58
CA TYR A 295 1.47 -6.23 5.46
C TYR A 295 1.31 -7.69 5.89
N THR A 296 0.53 -8.45 5.13
CA THR A 296 0.42 -9.90 5.32
C THR A 296 1.64 -10.57 4.70
N VAL A 297 2.39 -11.37 5.47
CA VAL A 297 3.52 -12.15 4.91
C VAL A 297 2.93 -13.31 4.10
N PRO A 298 3.34 -13.49 2.82
CA PRO A 298 2.81 -14.56 1.98
C PRO A 298 2.84 -15.94 2.63
N PRO A 299 1.89 -16.84 2.30
CA PRO A 299 0.90 -16.73 1.20
C PRO A 299 -0.31 -15.84 1.52
N GLU A 300 -1.18 -15.61 0.54
CA GLU A 300 -2.33 -14.69 0.59
C GLU A 300 -3.34 -14.96 1.71
N ASN A 301 -3.38 -16.20 2.22
CA ASN A 301 -4.23 -16.62 3.32
C ASN A 301 -3.50 -16.70 4.67
N SER A 302 -2.34 -16.08 4.77
CA SER A 302 -1.52 -16.06 5.97
C SER A 302 -2.08 -15.09 7.00
N ASN A 303 -1.92 -15.43 8.29
CA ASN A 303 -2.16 -14.51 9.40
C ASN A 303 -0.85 -13.93 9.96
N VAL A 304 0.27 -14.15 9.26
CA VAL A 304 1.59 -13.69 9.70
C VAL A 304 1.75 -12.22 9.32
N LEU A 305 1.99 -11.38 10.32
CA LEU A 305 2.20 -9.95 10.15
C LEU A 305 3.67 -9.65 9.80
N GLY A 306 3.89 -8.90 8.74
CA GLY A 306 5.16 -8.27 8.41
C GLY A 306 5.07 -6.77 8.61
N ALA A 307 6.22 -6.09 8.73
CA ALA A 307 6.28 -4.64 8.78
C ALA A 307 7.39 -4.09 7.88
N GLY A 308 7.23 -2.85 7.45
CA GLY A 308 8.23 -2.09 6.72
C GLY A 308 8.16 -0.61 7.08
N LEU A 309 9.32 0.05 7.09
CA LEU A 309 9.40 1.52 7.10
C LEU A 309 9.29 2.03 5.65
N TYR A 310 8.28 2.84 5.39
CA TYR A 310 8.00 3.41 4.07
C TYR A 310 8.16 4.91 4.08
N SER A 311 8.60 5.47 2.97
CA SER A 311 8.85 6.90 2.79
C SER A 311 8.84 7.25 1.31
N LYS A 312 9.16 8.49 0.96
CA LYS A 312 9.31 8.91 -0.44
C LYS A 312 10.37 8.08 -1.20
N ASP A 313 11.46 7.69 -0.53
CA ASP A 313 12.58 6.98 -1.16
C ASP A 313 12.40 5.45 -1.10
N LYS A 314 11.50 4.97 -0.23
CA LYS A 314 11.06 3.57 -0.15
C LYS A 314 9.53 3.56 -0.21
N PRO A 315 8.95 3.72 -1.42
CA PRO A 315 7.51 3.92 -1.56
C PRO A 315 6.74 2.72 -1.03
N LEU A 316 5.53 2.99 -0.55
CA LEU A 316 4.61 1.96 -0.08
C LEU A 316 4.18 1.08 -1.24
N ALA A 317 3.81 1.71 -2.37
CA ALA A 317 3.42 1.03 -3.59
C ALA A 317 3.89 1.79 -4.84
N GLN A 318 4.20 1.06 -5.91
CA GLN A 318 4.63 1.61 -7.19
C GLN A 318 4.11 0.76 -8.35
N LEU A 319 3.58 1.41 -9.37
CA LEU A 319 3.28 0.81 -10.67
C LEU A 319 3.86 1.70 -11.76
N THR A 320 4.92 1.24 -12.42
CA THR A 320 5.70 2.00 -13.42
C THR A 320 6.03 1.16 -14.64
N GLY A 321 6.56 1.78 -15.70
CA GLY A 321 6.89 1.06 -16.93
C GLY A 321 5.67 0.57 -17.71
N LEU A 322 4.51 1.20 -17.49
CA LEU A 322 3.25 0.85 -18.15
C LEU A 322 3.25 1.28 -19.63
N LEU A 323 3.87 0.44 -20.45
CA LEU A 323 4.03 0.64 -21.89
C LEU A 323 2.96 -0.13 -22.69
N ALA A 324 2.65 0.36 -23.89
CA ALA A 324 1.76 -0.35 -24.81
C ALA A 324 2.29 -1.77 -25.16
N SER A 325 3.61 -1.94 -25.21
CA SER A 325 4.25 -3.25 -25.44
C SER A 325 4.02 -4.22 -24.28
N LEU A 326 4.06 -3.74 -23.03
CA LEU A 326 3.76 -4.53 -21.85
C LEU A 326 2.34 -5.09 -21.96
N CYS A 327 1.36 -4.22 -22.22
CA CYS A 327 -0.04 -4.63 -22.37
C CYS A 327 -0.26 -5.59 -23.54
N LYS A 328 0.36 -5.31 -24.71
CA LYS A 328 0.24 -6.16 -25.89
C LYS A 328 0.76 -7.58 -25.66
N ASN A 329 1.73 -7.74 -24.77
CA ASN A 329 2.30 -9.03 -24.39
C ASN A 329 1.60 -9.64 -23.16
N SER A 330 0.61 -8.96 -22.58
CA SER A 330 -0.21 -9.47 -21.48
C SER A 330 -1.47 -10.12 -22.03
N SER A 331 -1.91 -11.19 -21.38
CA SER A 331 -3.04 -12.01 -21.80
C SER A 331 -3.58 -12.79 -20.59
N GLN A 332 -4.70 -13.47 -20.78
CA GLN A 332 -5.26 -14.42 -19.81
C GLN A 332 -4.46 -15.73 -19.73
N LEU A 333 -3.77 -16.08 -20.82
CA LEU A 333 -3.01 -17.33 -20.90
C LEU A 333 -1.79 -17.30 -19.98
N PRO A 334 -1.39 -18.44 -19.38
CA PRO A 334 -0.15 -18.53 -18.60
C PRO A 334 1.14 -18.38 -19.41
N THR A 335 1.06 -18.51 -20.74
CA THR A 335 2.14 -18.20 -21.69
C THR A 335 1.66 -17.21 -22.74
N THR A 336 2.54 -16.32 -23.22
CA THR A 336 2.17 -15.20 -24.11
C THR A 336 1.96 -15.65 -25.57
N THR A 337 1.79 -16.94 -25.82
CA THR A 337 1.78 -17.54 -27.16
C THR A 337 0.55 -18.41 -27.35
N GLY A 338 -0.27 -18.11 -28.36
CA GLY A 338 -1.44 -18.91 -28.73
C GLY A 338 -2.40 -18.12 -29.62
N ALA A 339 -3.13 -18.82 -30.49
CA ALA A 339 -4.15 -18.20 -31.34
C ALA A 339 -5.30 -17.56 -30.52
N ASP A 340 -5.47 -18.00 -29.27
CA ASP A 340 -6.56 -17.59 -28.38
C ASP A 340 -6.15 -16.53 -27.35
N ALA A 341 -4.95 -15.97 -27.45
CA ALA A 341 -4.50 -14.92 -26.52
C ALA A 341 -5.36 -13.65 -26.65
N TRP A 342 -5.86 -13.13 -25.53
CA TRP A 342 -6.65 -11.90 -25.54
C TRP A 342 -5.78 -10.67 -25.75
N ASN A 343 -6.29 -9.73 -26.54
CA ASN A 343 -5.70 -8.41 -26.64
C ASN A 343 -6.29 -7.49 -25.57
N LEU A 344 -5.53 -7.26 -24.51
CA LEU A 344 -5.95 -6.43 -23.38
C LEU A 344 -5.81 -4.91 -23.64
N THR A 345 -5.26 -4.52 -24.79
CA THR A 345 -4.90 -3.13 -25.12
C THR A 345 -6.13 -2.26 -25.36
N ILE A 346 -6.18 -1.09 -24.71
CA ILE A 346 -7.12 -0.02 -25.02
C ILE A 346 -6.39 1.10 -25.75
N SER A 347 -6.85 1.40 -26.96
CA SER A 347 -6.33 2.48 -27.79
C SER A 347 -7.47 3.34 -28.33
N LYS A 348 -7.26 4.65 -28.39
CA LYS A 348 -8.22 5.62 -28.97
C LYS A 348 -7.48 6.56 -29.90
N GLY A 349 -7.93 6.66 -31.16
CA GLY A 349 -7.24 7.47 -32.17
C GLY A 349 -5.80 7.03 -32.45
N GLY A 350 -5.49 5.73 -32.27
CA GLY A 350 -4.14 5.18 -32.42
C GLY A 350 -3.22 5.34 -31.20
N GLU A 351 -3.63 6.08 -30.17
CA GLU A 351 -2.85 6.27 -28.95
C GLU A 351 -3.27 5.26 -27.87
N PHE A 352 -2.30 4.61 -27.23
CA PHE A 352 -2.49 3.76 -26.07
C PHE A 352 -3.09 4.55 -24.90
N GLN A 353 -4.19 4.04 -24.33
CA GLN A 353 -4.90 4.63 -23.20
C GLN A 353 -4.77 3.83 -21.90
N GLY A 354 -4.45 2.55 -22.01
CA GLY A 354 -4.36 1.64 -20.87
C GLY A 354 -4.54 0.18 -21.27
N CYS A 355 -4.56 -0.67 -20.26
CA CYS A 355 -4.68 -2.12 -20.38
C CYS A 355 -5.82 -2.62 -19.51
N MET A 356 -6.71 -3.45 -20.04
CA MET A 356 -7.66 -4.20 -19.22
C MET A 356 -6.93 -5.31 -18.46
N SER A 357 -7.41 -5.66 -17.28
CA SER A 357 -7.07 -6.95 -16.70
C SER A 357 -7.83 -8.08 -17.41
N PRO A 358 -7.41 -9.35 -17.25
CA PRO A 358 -8.19 -10.50 -17.70
C PRO A 358 -9.61 -10.52 -17.13
N CYS A 359 -9.81 -10.11 -15.88
CA CYS A 359 -11.15 -9.99 -15.28
C CYS A 359 -12.01 -9.01 -16.07
N THR A 360 -11.55 -7.76 -16.22
CA THR A 360 -12.27 -6.72 -16.97
C THR A 360 -12.57 -7.18 -18.40
N TYR A 361 -11.59 -7.78 -19.08
CA TYR A 361 -11.77 -8.27 -20.43
C TYR A 361 -12.83 -9.38 -20.50
N ALA A 362 -12.77 -10.35 -19.60
CA ALA A 362 -13.73 -11.45 -19.53
C ALA A 362 -15.14 -10.94 -19.22
N THR A 363 -15.29 -10.02 -18.28
CA THR A 363 -16.59 -9.40 -17.95
C THR A 363 -17.18 -8.68 -19.17
N LYS A 364 -16.37 -7.90 -19.89
CA LYS A 364 -16.81 -7.16 -21.08
C LYS A 364 -17.24 -8.08 -22.22
N ASN A 365 -16.50 -9.15 -22.48
CA ASN A 365 -16.70 -9.98 -23.68
C ASN A 365 -17.58 -11.21 -23.44
N SER A 366 -17.61 -11.75 -22.22
CA SER A 366 -18.37 -12.95 -21.86
C SER A 366 -19.56 -12.65 -20.94
N GLY A 367 -19.64 -11.44 -20.38
CA GLY A 367 -20.69 -11.02 -19.45
C GLY A 367 -20.32 -11.26 -17.98
N VAL A 368 -20.88 -10.41 -17.12
CA VAL A 368 -20.79 -10.52 -15.65
C VAL A 368 -21.35 -11.87 -15.22
N GLY A 369 -20.64 -12.57 -14.32
CA GLY A 369 -21.09 -13.85 -13.77
C GLY A 369 -20.88 -15.08 -14.68
N SER A 370 -20.38 -14.90 -15.90
CA SER A 370 -20.01 -16.02 -16.77
C SER A 370 -18.89 -16.87 -16.14
N PRO A 371 -18.78 -18.18 -16.45
CA PRO A 371 -17.72 -19.03 -15.89
C PRO A 371 -16.31 -18.46 -16.09
N THR A 372 -16.04 -17.91 -17.28
CA THR A 372 -14.76 -17.26 -17.61
C THR A 372 -14.55 -15.98 -16.80
N ALA A 373 -15.56 -15.10 -16.69
CA ALA A 373 -15.45 -13.91 -15.84
C ALA A 373 -15.23 -14.30 -14.37
N ASN A 374 -15.97 -15.28 -13.85
CA ASN A 374 -15.84 -15.75 -12.48
C ASN A 374 -14.43 -16.29 -12.18
N GLN A 375 -13.81 -17.00 -13.12
CA GLN A 375 -12.44 -17.52 -12.96
C GLN A 375 -11.38 -16.42 -12.84
N PHE A 376 -11.48 -15.36 -13.67
CA PHE A 376 -10.48 -14.28 -13.66
C PHE A 376 -10.78 -13.17 -12.66
N CYS A 377 -12.05 -12.98 -12.32
CA CYS A 377 -12.50 -12.01 -11.31
C CYS A 377 -12.58 -12.61 -9.90
N CYS A 378 -12.16 -13.87 -9.71
CA CYS A 378 -12.26 -14.56 -8.43
C CYS A 378 -13.68 -14.48 -7.82
N ALA A 379 -14.70 -14.81 -8.62
CA ALA A 379 -16.11 -14.73 -8.25
C ALA A 379 -16.81 -16.09 -8.38
N GLY A 380 -18.05 -16.19 -7.90
CA GLY A 380 -18.80 -17.45 -7.92
C GLY A 380 -18.06 -18.56 -7.18
N SER A 381 -17.83 -19.70 -7.83
CA SER A 381 -17.06 -20.82 -7.25
C SER A 381 -15.59 -20.49 -6.95
N PHE A 382 -15.05 -19.41 -7.52
CA PHE A 382 -13.68 -18.95 -7.30
C PHE A 382 -13.58 -17.85 -6.23
N GLY A 383 -14.71 -17.37 -5.69
CA GLY A 383 -14.75 -16.21 -4.80
C GLY A 383 -14.91 -16.51 -3.32
N GLY A 384 -14.97 -17.78 -2.92
CA GLY A 384 -15.14 -18.14 -1.51
C GLY A 384 -13.89 -17.97 -0.64
N SER A 385 -12.71 -17.99 -1.24
CA SER A 385 -11.41 -17.82 -0.57
C SER A 385 -10.28 -17.61 -1.57
N PRO A 386 -9.09 -17.14 -1.13
CA PRO A 386 -7.89 -17.09 -1.99
C PRO A 386 -7.58 -18.42 -2.65
N GLN A 387 -7.66 -19.55 -1.92
CA GLN A 387 -7.38 -20.89 -2.46
C GLN A 387 -8.38 -21.32 -3.53
N ALA A 388 -9.61 -20.79 -3.50
CA ALA A 388 -10.59 -21.09 -4.53
C ALA A 388 -10.26 -20.36 -5.84
N CYS A 389 -9.64 -19.17 -5.77
CA CYS A 389 -9.20 -18.45 -6.96
C CYS A 389 -7.82 -18.90 -7.45
N ASP A 390 -6.89 -19.14 -6.54
CA ASP A 390 -5.50 -19.49 -6.85
C ASP A 390 -5.43 -20.84 -7.58
N GLN A 391 -5.03 -20.76 -8.85
CA GLN A 391 -4.87 -21.95 -9.67
C GLN A 391 -3.42 -22.46 -9.59
N PRO A 392 -3.17 -23.78 -9.71
CA PRO A 392 -1.82 -24.33 -9.75
C PRO A 392 -0.97 -23.73 -10.89
N VAL A 393 0.32 -23.55 -10.67
CA VAL A 393 1.25 -22.98 -11.67
C VAL A 393 1.08 -23.64 -13.05
N GLY A 394 0.97 -22.82 -14.09
CA GLY A 394 0.81 -23.26 -15.48
C GLY A 394 -0.63 -23.58 -15.89
N THR A 395 -1.58 -23.53 -14.96
CA THR A 395 -3.02 -23.67 -15.28
C THR A 395 -3.68 -22.30 -15.47
N LEU A 396 -4.73 -22.27 -16.29
CA LEU A 396 -5.47 -21.04 -16.56
C LEU A 396 -6.13 -20.53 -15.28
N GLY A 397 -5.88 -19.28 -14.91
CA GLY A 397 -6.41 -18.65 -13.71
C GLY A 397 -5.97 -17.20 -13.58
N ALA A 398 -6.60 -16.45 -12.66
CA ALA A 398 -6.26 -15.06 -12.41
C ALA A 398 -4.78 -14.88 -12.03
N ASN A 399 -4.33 -15.63 -11.02
CA ASN A 399 -2.98 -15.59 -10.45
C ASN A 399 -1.87 -16.03 -11.43
N ASN A 400 -2.19 -16.91 -12.40
CA ASN A 400 -1.23 -17.43 -13.37
C ASN A 400 -1.25 -16.72 -14.72
N SER A 401 -2.10 -15.71 -14.91
CA SER A 401 -2.20 -15.00 -16.18
C SER A 401 -0.88 -14.29 -16.53
N THR A 402 -0.53 -14.25 -17.81
CA THR A 402 0.62 -13.45 -18.28
C THR A 402 0.46 -11.97 -17.97
N TYR A 403 -0.77 -11.48 -17.79
CA TYR A 403 -1.01 -10.15 -17.21
C TYR A 403 -0.36 -10.00 -15.82
N VAL A 404 -0.67 -10.89 -14.87
CA VAL A 404 -0.10 -10.84 -13.51
C VAL A 404 1.42 -11.03 -13.54
N THR A 405 1.92 -11.96 -14.35
CA THR A 405 3.37 -12.20 -14.51
C THR A 405 4.10 -10.97 -15.05
N ASN A 406 3.57 -10.31 -16.08
CA ASN A 406 4.19 -9.12 -16.66
C ASN A 406 4.17 -7.92 -15.71
N LEU A 407 3.27 -7.90 -14.73
CA LEU A 407 3.22 -6.87 -13.70
C LEU A 407 4.14 -7.15 -12.51
N GLN A 408 4.86 -8.28 -12.46
CA GLN A 408 5.83 -8.54 -11.39
C GLN A 408 6.94 -7.45 -11.33
N PRO A 409 7.67 -7.32 -10.20
CA PRO A 409 8.82 -6.44 -10.11
C PRO A 409 9.78 -6.61 -11.30
N PRO A 410 10.32 -5.52 -11.88
CA PRO A 410 10.31 -4.15 -11.36
C PRO A 410 9.11 -3.28 -11.81
N VAL A 411 8.15 -3.85 -12.57
CA VAL A 411 7.00 -3.07 -13.08
C VAL A 411 6.12 -2.61 -11.94
N SER A 412 5.83 -3.51 -10.99
CA SER A 412 5.15 -3.17 -9.75
C SER A 412 5.99 -3.44 -8.52
N THR A 413 5.72 -2.69 -7.46
CA THR A 413 6.11 -2.97 -6.08
C THR A 413 4.86 -2.78 -5.26
N HIS A 414 4.44 -3.83 -4.57
CA HIS A 414 3.29 -3.78 -3.66
C HIS A 414 1.98 -3.28 -4.29
N VAL A 415 1.56 -3.92 -5.39
CA VAL A 415 0.34 -3.56 -6.13
C VAL A 415 -0.51 -4.81 -6.30
N TYR A 416 -1.82 -4.70 -6.04
CA TYR A 416 -2.75 -5.77 -6.37
C TYR A 416 -2.82 -5.99 -7.88
N ARG A 417 -2.41 -7.17 -8.36
CA ARG A 417 -2.47 -7.51 -9.80
C ARG A 417 -3.71 -8.33 -10.14
N PHE A 418 -4.31 -8.96 -9.14
CA PHE A 418 -5.58 -9.69 -9.18
C PHE A 418 -6.24 -9.63 -7.79
N ALA A 419 -7.48 -10.12 -7.65
CA ALA A 419 -8.33 -9.84 -6.50
C ALA A 419 -7.82 -10.38 -5.14
N TYR A 420 -6.97 -11.41 -5.12
CA TYR A 420 -6.45 -12.04 -3.89
C TYR A 420 -4.93 -11.89 -3.76
N ASP A 421 -4.36 -10.79 -4.27
CA ASP A 421 -2.92 -10.49 -4.18
C ASP A 421 -2.57 -9.78 -2.85
N ASP A 422 -3.26 -10.15 -1.76
CA ASP A 422 -3.32 -9.42 -0.47
C ASP A 422 -1.95 -9.28 0.21
N ALA A 423 -1.15 -10.34 0.24
CA ALA A 423 0.18 -10.41 0.83
C ALA A 423 1.22 -9.55 0.10
N ILE A 424 0.86 -9.01 -1.07
CA ILE A 424 1.68 -8.08 -1.83
C ILE A 424 1.06 -6.68 -1.83
N GLY A 425 -0.27 -6.57 -1.91
CA GLY A 425 -0.97 -5.32 -2.17
C GLY A 425 -1.57 -4.60 -0.96
N ASP A 426 -1.85 -5.29 0.16
CA ASP A 426 -2.56 -4.70 1.30
C ASP A 426 -1.61 -4.17 2.39
N PHE A 427 -1.82 -2.92 2.80
CA PHE A 427 -1.03 -2.30 3.85
C PHE A 427 -1.92 -1.61 4.87
N ALA A 428 -1.65 -1.91 6.14
CA ALA A 428 -2.21 -1.17 7.26
C ALA A 428 -1.15 -0.24 7.85
N CYS A 429 -1.43 1.07 7.83
CA CYS A 429 -0.58 2.10 8.43
C CYS A 429 -1.26 2.71 9.67
N PRO A 430 -0.53 3.38 10.58
CA PRO A 430 -1.10 4.15 11.67
C PRO A 430 -2.26 5.03 11.18
N ALA A 431 -3.31 5.15 11.99
CA ALA A 431 -4.56 5.77 11.56
C ALA A 431 -4.38 7.23 11.10
N GLU A 432 -3.42 7.94 11.68
CA GLU A 432 -3.04 9.33 11.39
C GLU A 432 -2.23 9.51 10.09
N THR A 433 -1.86 8.43 9.41
CA THR A 433 -0.95 8.49 8.26
C THR A 433 -1.54 9.32 7.12
N ASN A 434 -0.77 10.32 6.68
CA ASN A 434 -1.04 11.06 5.46
C ASN A 434 -0.33 10.41 4.28
N PHE A 435 -0.97 10.39 3.13
CA PHE A 435 -0.43 9.76 1.93
C PHE A 435 -0.18 10.76 0.81
N VAL A 436 0.83 10.48 -0.01
CA VAL A 436 1.14 11.19 -1.23
C VAL A 436 1.06 10.23 -2.42
N ILE A 437 0.24 10.59 -3.39
CA ILE A 437 0.00 9.85 -4.63
C ILE A 437 0.57 10.65 -5.78
N LYS A 438 1.67 10.16 -6.36
CA LYS A 438 2.36 10.81 -7.46
C LYS A 438 2.09 10.06 -8.75
N PHE A 439 1.37 10.70 -9.67
CA PHE A 439 1.24 10.19 -11.04
C PHE A 439 2.47 10.59 -11.86
N VAL A 440 3.12 9.62 -12.49
CA VAL A 440 4.40 9.84 -13.21
C VAL A 440 4.33 9.40 -14.67
N SER A 441 5.20 9.96 -15.50
CA SER A 441 5.38 9.50 -16.89
C SER A 441 6.51 8.49 -17.00
N VAL A 442 6.38 7.58 -17.97
CA VAL A 442 7.39 6.55 -18.27
C VAL A 442 8.74 7.15 -18.71
N GLU A 443 8.79 8.44 -19.02
CA GLU A 443 9.99 9.15 -19.51
C GLU A 443 10.91 9.66 -18.37
N ALA A 444 10.68 9.29 -17.11
CA ALA A 444 11.51 9.75 -15.99
C ALA A 444 11.77 8.64 -14.96
N LEU A 445 12.76 7.79 -15.24
CA LEU A 445 13.74 7.28 -14.27
C LEU A 445 15.09 7.17 -14.97
#